data_AF-A0A9W6IYZ5-F1
#
_entry.id   AF-A0A9W6IYZ5-F1
#
_cell.length_a   1.000
_cell.length_b   1.000
_cell.length_c   1.000
_cell.angle_alpha   90.00
_cell.angle_beta   90.00
_cell.angle_gamma   90.00
#
_symmetry.space_group_name_H-M   'P 1'
#
loop_
_entity.id
_entity.type
_entity.pdbx_description
1 polymer ?
#
loop_
_entity_poly.entity_id
_entity_poly.type
_entity_poly.pdbx_seq_one_letter_code
_entity_poly.pdbx_strand_id
1 'polypeptide(L)'
;MTSPAALAFETTPDAALIVDPHRDAIIAANAVARRLFAGDGGSLEGVSFAELHPGQRPALVVFTEAVLTLGRHWTRSLKPRLASDGPRDVEYVGVRLPEGDRILVTLSDLDERRRRDANAEADRYIRDGIAEWRRVERFFQDVERENQLILRAAGEGVYGVNADGITTFLNPAAERMLGWTAEELVGRNMHATVHHKHPDGAHYPHHDCPIYAAFRDGAVHQVADEVFWRKDGAPLWVEYTSTPIRDRGAVVGAVVVFRDIGQRREAEAKLKAALAEVENLRERLELENAYLQEEIRLEGRHHGIIGTSAAIETVLRQVELVAPTDASVLVTGESGTGKELIARAIHEASRRRERPLIRVNCAAIPRELFESEFFGHVKGAFTGAFRDRVGRFELANGGTLFLDEVGEIPLELQSKLLRVLQEGQIERVGEERTRKVDVRVIAATNRDLDAEVRKGTFRRDLYFRLNVFPLHSAPLRERPEDIPPLALNILRRPGRAPAGRPLALTEGDVRRLTAYDWPGNVRELENVMERAIILARDGKLRIDLPAAPASRATAPAPSKATGHEILTAEDLRARDAANIRAALVAAGGKVSGPGGAAERLGLKPTTLASRMKALGVERG
;
A
#
# COMPACT_ATOMS: atom_id res chain seq x y z
N MET A 1 25.71 -2.95 115.37
CA MET A 1 25.33 -2.80 113.94
C MET A 1 25.66 -1.38 113.54
N THR A 2 26.50 -1.16 112.54
CA THR A 2 26.80 0.16 111.98
C THR A 2 25.53 0.75 111.38
N SER A 3 25.25 2.04 111.64
CA SER A 3 24.07 2.73 111.08
C SER A 3 24.13 2.76 109.54
N PRO A 4 22.98 2.67 108.81
CA PRO A 4 22.94 2.85 107.36
C PRO A 4 23.63 4.13 106.87
N ALA A 5 23.57 5.20 107.67
CA ALA A 5 24.27 6.46 107.38
C ALA A 5 25.81 6.31 107.44
N ALA A 6 26.32 5.52 108.39
CA ALA A 6 27.75 5.23 108.49
C ALA A 6 28.23 4.36 107.32
N LEU A 7 27.40 3.39 106.89
CA LEU A 7 27.72 2.56 105.72
C LEU A 7 27.71 3.38 104.42
N ALA A 8 26.75 4.30 104.25
CA ALA A 8 26.68 5.19 103.09
C ALA A 8 27.89 6.13 103.01
N PHE A 9 28.30 6.71 104.14
CA PHE A 9 29.51 7.54 104.21
C PHE A 9 30.76 6.74 103.85
N GLU A 10 30.90 5.54 104.40
CA GLU A 10 32.07 4.67 104.18
C GLU A 10 32.19 4.16 102.73
N THR A 11 31.06 3.96 102.06
CA THR A 11 30.99 3.40 100.69
C THR A 11 30.86 4.45 99.59
N THR A 12 30.82 5.73 99.94
CA THR A 12 30.77 6.83 98.95
C THR A 12 32.02 6.82 98.07
N PRO A 13 31.89 6.95 96.74
CA PRO A 13 33.02 6.84 95.80
C PRO A 13 33.98 8.03 95.89
N ASP A 14 33.50 9.21 96.31
CA ASP A 14 34.33 10.39 96.55
C ASP A 14 34.98 10.35 97.95
N ALA A 15 36.16 10.95 98.07
CA ALA A 15 36.80 11.12 99.38
C ALA A 15 35.97 12.06 100.25
N ALA A 16 35.60 11.63 101.46
CA ALA A 16 34.76 12.38 102.37
C ALA A 16 35.34 12.46 103.79
N LEU A 17 35.29 13.65 104.38
CA LEU A 17 35.76 13.99 105.72
C LEU A 17 34.67 14.70 106.50
N ILE A 18 34.47 14.36 107.77
CA ILE A 18 33.71 15.19 108.72
C ILE A 18 34.73 15.96 109.53
N VAL A 19 34.62 17.29 109.54
CA VAL A 19 35.57 18.20 110.19
C VAL A 19 34.84 19.05 111.21
N ASP A 20 35.47 19.28 112.36
CA ASP A 20 35.13 20.31 113.33
C ASP A 20 36.07 21.51 113.08
N PRO A 21 35.61 22.57 112.38
CA PRO A 21 36.46 23.69 112.02
C PRO A 21 36.96 24.49 113.23
N HIS A 22 36.18 24.54 114.32
CA HIS A 22 36.54 25.29 115.52
C HIS A 22 37.68 24.64 116.29
N ARG A 23 37.72 23.30 116.29
CA ARG A 23 38.80 22.53 116.92
C ARG A 23 39.95 22.21 115.96
N ASP A 24 39.84 22.63 114.70
CA ASP A 24 40.72 22.24 113.60
C ASP A 24 40.99 20.73 113.63
N ALA A 25 39.94 19.91 113.68
CA ALA A 25 40.05 18.47 113.88
C ALA A 25 39.15 17.68 112.93
N ILE A 26 39.71 16.64 112.31
CA ILE A 26 38.93 15.67 111.53
C ILE A 26 38.23 14.71 112.50
N ILE A 27 36.91 14.66 112.43
CA ILE A 27 36.06 13.82 113.28
C ILE A 27 35.90 12.42 112.71
N ALA A 28 35.77 12.31 111.38
CA ALA A 28 35.65 11.04 110.67
C ALA A 28 36.16 11.17 109.24
N ALA A 29 36.73 10.09 108.69
CA ALA A 29 37.06 9.98 107.28
C ALA A 29 36.41 8.71 106.69
N ASN A 30 36.08 8.70 105.40
CA ASN A 30 35.67 7.45 104.73
C ASN A 30 36.88 6.69 104.18
N ALA A 31 36.66 5.44 103.71
CA ALA A 31 37.72 4.61 103.15
C ALA A 31 38.52 5.31 102.04
N VAL A 32 37.84 6.04 101.16
CA VAL A 32 38.45 6.75 100.04
C VAL A 32 39.33 7.91 100.53
N ALA A 33 38.86 8.71 101.50
CA ALA A 33 39.64 9.79 102.10
C ALA A 33 40.87 9.27 102.86
N ARG A 34 40.74 8.16 103.62
CA ARG A 34 41.88 7.52 104.29
C ARG A 34 42.95 7.12 103.29
N ARG A 35 42.58 6.45 102.19
CA ARG A 35 43.52 6.10 101.12
C ARG A 35 44.14 7.34 100.47
N LEU A 36 43.35 8.38 100.24
CA LEU A 36 43.79 9.60 99.56
C LEU A 36 44.82 10.39 100.37
N PHE A 37 44.59 10.56 101.68
CA PHE A 37 45.40 11.43 102.54
C PHE A 37 46.43 10.69 103.41
N ALA A 38 46.14 9.46 103.82
CA ALA A 38 46.97 8.72 104.79
C ALA A 38 47.53 7.38 104.25
N GLY A 39 47.12 6.95 103.06
CA GLY A 39 47.50 5.64 102.51
C GLY A 39 46.73 4.48 103.15
N ASP A 40 47.08 3.24 102.78
CA ASP A 40 46.41 2.04 103.30
C ASP A 40 46.75 1.83 104.80
N GLY A 41 45.76 2.06 105.68
CA GLY A 41 45.84 1.77 107.12
C GLY A 41 46.04 2.97 108.05
N GLY A 42 46.12 4.21 107.52
CA GLY A 42 46.26 5.42 108.34
C GLY A 42 44.93 5.94 108.89
N SER A 43 44.90 6.33 110.17
CA SER A 43 43.79 7.03 110.82
C SER A 43 43.90 8.54 110.56
N LEU A 44 42.79 9.18 110.20
CA LEU A 44 42.72 10.64 110.02
C LEU A 44 41.94 11.32 111.14
N GLU A 45 41.22 10.54 111.95
CA GLU A 45 40.47 11.00 113.09
C GLU A 45 41.39 11.64 114.14
N GLY A 46 41.09 12.88 114.52
CA GLY A 46 41.90 13.69 115.44
C GLY A 46 43.06 14.45 114.79
N VAL A 47 43.38 14.19 113.52
CA VAL A 47 44.40 14.94 112.77
C VAL A 47 43.88 16.34 112.45
N SER A 48 44.77 17.33 112.44
CA SER A 48 44.41 18.69 112.09
C SER A 48 44.02 18.81 110.62
N PHE A 49 42.90 19.47 110.36
CA PHE A 49 42.44 19.67 108.98
C PHE A 49 43.39 20.63 108.22
N ALA A 50 44.00 21.58 108.94
CA ALA A 50 45.07 22.43 108.41
C ALA A 50 46.36 21.67 108.07
N GLU A 51 46.69 20.58 108.77
CA GLU A 51 47.86 19.75 108.44
C GLU A 51 47.75 19.04 107.09
N LEU A 52 46.52 18.78 106.63
CA LEU A 52 46.28 18.28 105.28
C LEU A 52 46.52 19.35 104.20
N HIS A 53 46.68 20.63 104.55
CA HIS A 53 46.84 21.74 103.61
C HIS A 53 47.93 22.73 104.08
N PRO A 54 49.21 22.29 104.13
CA PRO A 54 50.29 23.12 104.63
C PRO A 54 50.38 24.45 103.86
N GLY A 55 50.52 25.56 104.59
CA GLY A 55 50.61 26.91 104.02
C GLY A 55 49.28 27.54 103.57
N GLN A 56 48.15 26.85 103.71
CA GLN A 56 46.85 27.28 103.14
C GLN A 56 45.78 27.61 104.20
N ARG A 57 46.18 27.88 105.44
CA ARG A 57 45.26 28.22 106.54
C ARG A 57 44.23 29.31 106.21
N PRO A 58 44.60 30.47 105.60
CA PRO A 58 43.61 31.49 105.26
C PRO A 58 42.53 30.98 104.31
N ALA A 59 42.90 30.19 103.30
CA ALA A 59 41.95 29.63 102.33
C ALA A 59 41.04 28.57 102.98
N LEU A 60 41.57 27.78 103.92
CA LEU A 60 40.78 26.83 104.70
C LEU A 60 39.76 27.53 105.59
N VAL A 61 40.17 28.58 106.31
CA VAL A 61 39.26 29.37 107.16
C VAL A 61 38.12 29.92 106.30
N VAL A 62 38.43 30.60 105.20
CA VAL A 62 37.43 31.14 104.26
C VAL A 62 36.48 30.06 103.76
N PHE A 63 37.01 28.90 103.35
CA PHE A 63 36.17 27.77 102.91
C PHE A 63 35.26 27.27 104.02
N THR A 64 35.80 26.98 105.21
CA THR A 64 35.02 26.44 106.33
C THR A 64 33.98 27.42 106.88
N GLU A 65 34.32 28.72 106.99
CA GLU A 65 33.39 29.78 107.38
C GLU A 65 32.28 29.96 106.34
N ALA A 66 32.61 29.91 105.04
CA ALA A 66 31.62 29.96 103.98
C ALA A 66 30.65 28.78 104.05
N VAL A 67 31.13 27.56 104.34
CA VAL A 67 30.26 26.38 104.53
C VAL A 67 29.36 26.55 105.75
N LEU A 68 29.90 27.00 106.90
CA LEU A 68 29.12 27.17 108.13
C LEU A 68 28.05 28.27 108.00
N THR A 69 28.39 29.35 107.28
CA THR A 69 27.51 30.52 107.09
C THR A 69 26.46 30.28 106.01
N LEU A 70 26.85 29.74 104.85
CA LEU A 70 25.97 29.55 103.69
C LEU A 70 25.29 28.17 103.67
N GLY A 71 25.67 27.26 104.57
CA GLY A 71 25.19 25.88 104.63
C GLY A 71 25.87 24.93 103.62
N ARG A 72 26.31 25.44 102.46
CA ARG A 72 27.09 24.69 101.47
C ARG A 72 28.02 25.63 100.70
N HIS A 73 29.24 25.20 100.44
CA HIS A 73 30.20 25.93 99.61
C HIS A 73 31.13 24.97 98.88
N TRP A 74 31.78 25.44 97.82
CA TRP A 74 32.78 24.65 97.10
C TRP A 74 33.98 25.50 96.74
N THR A 75 35.15 24.88 96.59
CA THR A 75 36.37 25.55 96.14
C THR A 75 37.31 24.59 95.40
N ARG A 76 38.11 25.14 94.50
CA ARG A 76 39.25 24.46 93.86
C ARG A 76 40.59 25.12 94.21
N SER A 77 40.58 26.12 95.09
CA SER A 77 41.78 26.86 95.48
C SER A 77 42.63 26.13 96.50
N LEU A 78 42.06 25.11 97.17
CA LEU A 78 42.76 24.28 98.15
C LEU A 78 43.53 23.17 97.45
N LYS A 79 44.78 22.98 97.86
CA LYS A 79 45.66 21.90 97.41
C LYS A 79 46.00 20.98 98.58
N PRO A 80 45.41 19.79 98.67
CA PRO A 80 45.73 18.86 99.75
C PRO A 80 47.15 18.32 99.61
N ARG A 81 47.79 18.03 100.73
CA ARG A 81 48.93 17.12 100.77
C ARG A 81 48.39 15.70 100.76
N LEU A 82 48.66 14.98 99.67
CA LEU A 82 48.23 13.61 99.45
C LEU A 82 49.29 12.59 99.91
N ALA A 83 48.86 11.36 100.16
CA ALA A 83 49.77 10.26 100.51
C ALA A 83 50.63 9.78 99.32
N SER A 84 50.13 9.93 98.09
CA SER A 84 50.86 9.61 96.85
C SER A 84 51.59 10.84 96.31
N ASP A 85 52.84 10.67 95.85
CA ASP A 85 53.63 11.75 95.24
C ASP A 85 52.95 12.32 93.98
N GLY A 86 52.63 13.63 94.01
CA GLY A 86 52.10 14.38 92.87
C GLY A 86 50.98 15.36 93.24
N PRO A 87 51.00 16.61 92.72
CA PRO A 87 49.90 17.54 92.93
C PRO A 87 48.65 17.03 92.19
N ARG A 88 47.51 16.95 92.87
CA ARG A 88 46.21 16.72 92.22
C ARG A 88 45.33 17.95 92.33
N ASP A 89 44.67 18.29 91.23
CA ASP A 89 43.63 19.32 91.24
C ASP A 89 42.34 18.69 91.76
N VAL A 90 41.92 19.11 92.95
CA VAL A 90 40.77 18.55 93.66
C VAL A 90 39.71 19.63 93.86
N GLU A 91 38.46 19.29 93.61
CA GLU A 91 37.33 20.14 93.98
C GLU A 91 36.82 19.73 95.36
N TYR A 92 36.75 20.72 96.25
CA TYR A 92 36.19 20.57 97.59
C TYR A 92 34.75 21.03 97.56
N VAL A 93 33.85 20.22 98.11
CA VAL A 93 32.47 20.59 98.37
C VAL A 93 32.17 20.34 99.83
N GLY A 94 31.91 21.41 100.58
CA GLY A 94 31.57 21.38 101.98
C GLY A 94 30.08 21.61 102.21
N VAL A 95 29.50 20.87 103.16
CA VAL A 95 28.10 21.00 103.60
C VAL A 95 28.07 21.02 105.13
N ARG A 96 27.31 21.94 105.72
CA ARG A 96 27.12 22.01 107.18
C ARG A 96 26.25 20.86 107.67
N LEU A 97 26.67 20.19 108.75
CA LEU A 97 25.88 19.13 109.37
C LEU A 97 24.83 19.70 110.34
N PRO A 98 23.66 19.05 110.53
CA PRO A 98 22.59 19.58 111.38
C PRO A 98 22.88 19.58 112.89
N GLU A 99 23.74 18.67 113.37
CA GLU A 99 24.07 18.50 114.79
C GLU A 99 25.49 18.99 115.08
N GLY A 100 25.59 20.20 115.65
CA GLY A 100 26.84 20.87 116.01
C GLY A 100 27.48 21.67 114.87
N ASP A 101 28.51 22.45 115.19
CA ASP A 101 29.26 23.26 114.20
C ASP A 101 30.32 22.41 113.47
N ARG A 102 29.87 21.31 112.86
CA ARG A 102 30.68 20.39 112.05
C ARG A 102 30.28 20.47 110.59
N ILE A 103 31.22 20.15 109.70
CA ILE A 103 31.01 20.16 108.24
C ILE A 103 31.40 18.81 107.63
N LEU A 104 30.66 18.38 106.62
CA LEU A 104 31.03 17.29 105.73
C LEU A 104 31.74 17.90 104.51
N VAL A 105 32.98 17.49 104.27
CA VAL A 105 33.79 17.91 103.13
C VAL A 105 33.98 16.72 102.21
N THR A 106 33.56 16.86 100.96
CA THR A 106 33.75 15.88 99.89
C THR A 106 34.76 16.41 98.88
N LEU A 107 35.58 15.50 98.33
CA LEU A 107 36.69 15.81 97.45
C LEU A 107 36.59 14.96 96.18
N SER A 108 36.58 15.61 95.03
CA SER A 108 36.54 14.96 93.71
C SER A 108 37.79 15.28 92.88
N ASP A 109 38.42 14.24 92.33
CA ASP A 109 39.59 14.34 91.45
C ASP A 109 39.19 14.85 90.06
N LEU A 110 39.72 16.01 89.67
CA LEU A 110 39.37 16.65 88.39
C LEU A 110 40.09 16.00 87.19
N ASP A 111 41.25 15.37 87.39
CA ASP A 111 42.01 14.75 86.31
C ASP A 111 41.41 13.40 85.92
N GLU A 112 40.92 12.63 86.90
CA GLU A 112 40.18 11.40 86.62
C GLU A 112 38.88 11.69 85.85
N ARG A 113 38.19 12.78 86.21
CA ARG A 113 36.98 13.22 85.50
C ARG A 113 37.26 13.57 84.05
N ARG A 114 38.32 14.36 83.78
CA ARG A 114 38.76 14.71 82.41
C ARG A 114 39.06 13.48 81.56
N ARG A 115 39.70 12.45 82.14
CA ARG A 115 39.98 11.18 81.43
C ARG A 115 38.72 10.45 81.01
N ARG A 116 37.67 10.42 81.85
CA ARG A 116 36.39 9.78 81.50
C ARG A 116 35.70 10.51 80.35
N ASP A 117 35.74 11.84 80.35
CA ASP A 117 35.13 12.66 79.29
C ASP A 117 35.83 12.43 77.93
N ALA A 118 37.16 12.36 77.91
CA ALA A 118 37.93 12.09 76.68
C ALA A 118 37.63 10.72 76.06
N ASN A 119 37.49 9.67 76.89
CA ASN A 119 37.14 8.33 76.40
C ASN A 119 35.74 8.29 75.77
N ALA A 120 34.77 9.01 76.34
CA ALA A 120 33.42 9.06 75.78
C ALA A 120 33.34 9.78 74.42
N GLU A 121 34.28 10.69 74.14
CA GLU A 121 34.36 11.40 72.87
C GLU A 121 34.96 10.53 71.75
N ALA A 122 35.99 9.74 72.05
CA ALA A 122 36.57 8.78 71.10
C ALA A 122 35.55 7.72 70.62
N ASP A 123 34.71 7.21 71.52
CA ASP A 123 33.66 6.24 71.21
C ASP A 123 32.56 6.80 70.28
N ARG A 124 32.33 8.12 70.29
CA ARG A 124 31.39 8.76 69.35
C ARG A 124 31.97 8.81 67.95
N TYR A 125 33.23 9.21 67.80
CA TYR A 125 33.88 9.37 66.50
C TYR A 125 33.93 8.07 65.68
N ILE A 126 34.20 6.93 66.33
CA ILE A 126 34.25 5.61 65.65
C ILE A 126 32.86 5.20 65.14
N ARG A 127 31.80 5.52 65.88
CA ARG A 127 30.43 5.12 65.54
C ARG A 127 29.91 5.85 64.30
N ASP A 128 30.26 7.13 64.17
CA ASP A 128 29.81 7.97 63.06
C ASP A 128 30.48 7.57 61.73
N GLY A 129 31.78 7.22 61.74
CA GLY A 129 32.49 6.77 60.53
C GLY A 129 31.96 5.46 59.94
N ILE A 130 31.57 4.48 60.78
CA ILE A 130 31.00 3.20 60.33
C ILE A 130 29.60 3.42 59.73
N ALA A 131 28.82 4.36 60.28
CA ALA A 131 27.48 4.66 59.79
C ALA A 131 27.49 5.33 58.40
N GLU A 132 28.47 6.21 58.12
CA GLU A 132 28.65 6.82 56.80
C GLU A 132 29.04 5.79 55.74
N TRP A 133 30.02 4.92 56.03
CA TRP A 133 30.47 3.92 55.07
C TRP A 133 29.33 2.97 54.65
N ARG A 134 28.52 2.49 55.61
CA ARG A 134 27.33 1.67 55.34
C ARG A 134 26.19 2.39 54.60
N ARG A 135 26.16 3.72 54.63
CA ARG A 135 25.20 4.51 53.83
C ARG A 135 25.65 4.58 52.38
N VAL A 136 26.93 4.80 52.13
CA VAL A 136 27.51 4.83 50.78
C VAL A 136 27.38 3.46 50.11
N GLU A 137 27.72 2.37 50.80
CA GLU A 137 27.60 1.02 50.27
C GLU A 137 26.15 0.67 49.86
N ARG A 138 25.17 0.98 50.72
CA ARG A 138 23.74 0.77 50.41
C ARG A 138 23.28 1.60 49.22
N PHE A 139 23.71 2.86 49.14
CA PHE A 139 23.36 3.72 48.01
C PHE A 139 23.86 3.14 46.68
N PHE A 140 25.10 2.62 46.62
CA PHE A 140 25.61 1.97 45.42
C PHE A 140 24.83 0.72 45.04
N GLN A 141 24.49 -0.13 46.03
CA GLN A 141 23.67 -1.33 45.79
C GLN A 141 22.27 -0.99 45.29
N ASP A 142 21.64 0.05 45.82
CA ASP A 142 20.31 0.49 45.40
C ASP A 142 20.32 1.02 43.96
N VAL A 143 21.32 1.83 43.60
CA VAL A 143 21.49 2.35 42.22
C VAL A 143 21.75 1.22 41.21
N GLU A 144 22.60 0.24 41.57
CA GLU A 144 22.86 -0.91 40.70
C GLU A 144 21.59 -1.75 40.50
N ARG A 145 20.85 -2.00 41.58
CA ARG A 145 19.58 -2.72 41.52
C ARG A 145 18.55 -2.00 40.65
N GLU A 146 18.42 -0.69 40.79
CA GLU A 146 17.49 0.11 40.00
C GLU A 146 17.83 0.05 38.50
N ASN A 147 19.10 0.22 38.14
CA ASN A 147 19.57 0.11 36.76
C ASN A 147 19.31 -1.28 36.17
N GLN A 148 19.53 -2.36 36.95
CA GLN A 148 19.20 -3.71 36.50
C GLN A 148 17.70 -3.91 36.28
N LEU A 149 16.83 -3.33 37.12
CA LEU A 149 15.38 -3.41 36.93
C LEU A 149 14.93 -2.72 35.65
N ILE A 150 15.50 -1.56 35.33
CA ILE A 150 15.23 -0.82 34.08
C ILE A 150 15.63 -1.68 32.86
N LEU A 151 16.84 -2.22 32.85
CA LEU A 151 17.33 -3.05 31.73
C LEU A 151 16.54 -4.35 31.56
N ARG A 152 16.05 -4.94 32.65
CA ARG A 152 15.21 -6.15 32.63
C ARG A 152 13.79 -5.91 32.11
N ALA A 153 13.24 -4.72 32.35
CA ALA A 153 11.91 -4.34 31.89
C ALA A 153 11.88 -3.94 30.39
N ALA A 154 13.03 -3.60 29.81
CA ALA A 154 13.13 -3.25 28.39
C ALA A 154 12.72 -4.43 27.50
N GLY A 155 11.78 -4.18 26.58
CA GLY A 155 11.38 -5.14 25.55
C GLY A 155 12.37 -5.22 24.38
N GLU A 156 13.22 -4.21 24.23
CA GLU A 156 14.26 -4.12 23.21
C GLU A 156 15.57 -4.72 23.73
N GLY A 157 16.34 -5.30 22.81
CA GLY A 157 17.67 -5.81 23.13
C GLY A 157 18.63 -4.65 23.37
N VAL A 158 19.34 -4.68 24.49
CA VAL A 158 20.32 -3.66 24.87
C VAL A 158 21.64 -4.34 25.20
N TYR A 159 22.72 -3.86 24.61
CA TYR A 159 24.07 -4.27 25.00
C TYR A 159 25.06 -3.10 24.98
N GLY A 160 26.08 -3.22 25.81
CA GLY A 160 27.21 -2.29 25.86
C GLY A 160 28.46 -2.91 25.26
N VAL A 161 29.29 -2.07 24.65
CA VAL A 161 30.60 -2.42 24.13
C VAL A 161 31.62 -1.34 24.54
N ASN A 162 32.85 -1.73 24.87
CA ASN A 162 33.94 -0.80 25.17
C ASN A 162 34.58 -0.24 23.87
N ALA A 163 35.61 0.59 24.01
CA ALA A 163 36.34 1.19 22.88
C ALA A 163 36.96 0.17 21.90
N ASP A 164 37.25 -1.06 22.34
CA ASP A 164 37.78 -2.16 21.51
C ASP A 164 36.66 -3.02 20.89
N GLY A 165 35.40 -2.64 21.09
CA GLY A 165 34.23 -3.40 20.64
C GLY A 165 33.98 -4.68 21.43
N ILE A 166 34.57 -4.80 22.62
CA ILE A 166 34.36 -5.92 23.54
C ILE A 166 33.08 -5.66 24.34
N THR A 167 32.20 -6.65 24.36
CA THR A 167 30.91 -6.57 25.05
C THR A 167 31.11 -6.42 26.56
N THR A 168 30.50 -5.40 27.15
CA THR A 168 30.59 -5.08 28.58
C THR A 168 29.36 -5.55 29.36
N PHE A 169 28.18 -5.50 28.75
CA PHE A 169 26.94 -6.02 29.34
C PHE A 169 25.92 -6.37 28.25
N LEU A 170 24.94 -7.18 28.62
CA LEU A 170 23.79 -7.53 27.79
C LEU A 170 22.53 -7.59 28.68
N ASN A 171 21.38 -7.08 28.21
CA ASN A 171 20.12 -7.24 28.93
C ASN A 171 19.41 -8.56 28.57
N PRO A 172 18.43 -9.02 29.37
CA PRO A 172 17.75 -10.29 29.08
C PRO A 172 16.97 -10.34 27.76
N ALA A 173 16.50 -9.19 27.27
CA ALA A 173 15.84 -9.15 25.96
C ALA A 173 16.83 -9.47 24.83
N ALA A 174 18.05 -8.90 24.88
CA ALA A 174 19.10 -9.21 23.94
C ALA A 174 19.54 -10.67 24.03
N GLU A 175 19.61 -11.26 25.23
CA GLU A 175 19.95 -12.68 25.40
C GLU A 175 18.94 -13.58 24.68
N ARG A 176 17.64 -13.33 24.88
CA ARG A 176 16.57 -14.09 24.21
C ARG A 176 16.56 -13.91 22.70
N MET A 177 16.80 -12.69 22.21
CA MET A 177 16.76 -12.39 20.78
C MET A 177 17.96 -12.99 20.04
N LEU A 178 19.17 -12.89 20.61
CA LEU A 178 20.40 -13.36 19.99
C LEU A 178 20.70 -14.85 20.27
N GLY A 179 20.08 -15.42 21.31
CA GLY A 179 20.31 -16.80 21.74
C GLY A 179 21.62 -17.02 22.49
N TRP A 180 22.27 -15.94 22.93
CA TRP A 180 23.50 -15.96 23.71
C TRP A 180 23.25 -15.47 25.13
N THR A 181 23.92 -16.04 26.13
CA THR A 181 23.86 -15.50 27.49
C THR A 181 24.88 -14.38 27.68
N ALA A 182 24.66 -13.51 28.67
CA ALA A 182 25.60 -12.46 29.05
C ALA A 182 26.95 -13.06 29.45
N GLU A 183 26.97 -14.18 30.18
CA GLU A 183 28.19 -14.90 30.55
C GLU A 183 29.01 -15.37 29.33
N GLU A 184 28.35 -15.68 28.21
CA GLU A 184 29.02 -16.14 26.99
C GLU A 184 29.55 -15.00 26.12
N LEU A 185 28.85 -13.86 26.09
CA LEU A 185 29.18 -12.72 25.23
C LEU A 185 30.03 -11.65 25.89
N VAL A 186 29.88 -11.42 27.20
CA VAL A 186 30.69 -10.44 27.92
C VAL A 186 32.16 -10.82 27.83
N GLY A 187 33.01 -9.85 27.47
CA GLY A 187 34.43 -10.07 27.21
C GLY A 187 34.77 -10.56 25.79
N ARG A 188 33.77 -10.79 24.92
CA ARG A 188 33.99 -11.10 23.50
C ARG A 188 33.74 -9.89 22.60
N ASN A 189 34.34 -9.91 21.41
CA ASN A 189 34.08 -8.88 20.40
C ASN A 189 32.69 -9.09 19.78
N MET A 190 31.84 -8.06 19.87
CA MET A 190 30.44 -8.15 19.45
C MET A 190 30.31 -8.30 17.93
N HIS A 191 31.10 -7.55 17.15
CA HIS A 191 31.07 -7.60 15.68
C HIS A 191 31.41 -8.99 15.16
N ALA A 192 32.51 -9.55 15.65
CA ALA A 192 32.97 -10.88 15.25
C ALA A 192 31.97 -11.99 15.60
N THR A 193 31.09 -11.76 16.57
CA THR A 193 30.14 -12.78 17.05
C THR A 193 28.78 -12.65 16.37
N VAL A 194 28.13 -11.47 16.44
CA VAL A 194 26.73 -11.31 16.01
C VAL A 194 26.56 -10.47 14.75
N HIS A 195 27.60 -9.78 14.26
CA HIS A 195 27.48 -8.80 13.17
C HIS A 195 28.58 -8.97 12.11
N HIS A 196 29.03 -10.20 11.87
CA HIS A 196 30.23 -10.52 11.10
C HIS A 196 29.97 -10.78 9.60
N LYS A 197 28.70 -10.77 9.16
CA LYS A 197 28.28 -11.04 7.79
C LYS A 197 27.11 -10.17 7.36
N HIS A 198 27.09 -9.80 6.09
CA HIS A 198 25.94 -9.19 5.42
C HIS A 198 24.82 -10.22 5.17
N PRO A 199 23.58 -9.79 4.84
CA PRO A 199 22.46 -10.69 4.57
C PRO A 199 22.70 -11.68 3.42
N ASP A 200 23.56 -11.34 2.47
CA ASP A 200 23.98 -12.19 1.35
C ASP A 200 25.06 -13.23 1.71
N GLY A 201 25.53 -13.20 2.96
CA GLY A 201 26.56 -14.09 3.50
C GLY A 201 28.00 -13.60 3.30
N ALA A 202 28.22 -12.44 2.66
CA ALA A 202 29.55 -11.85 2.53
C ALA A 202 30.09 -11.41 3.90
N HIS A 203 31.41 -11.49 4.09
CA HIS A 203 32.03 -11.01 5.34
C HIS A 203 31.79 -9.51 5.50
N TYR A 204 31.38 -9.10 6.70
CA TYR A 204 31.17 -7.70 7.04
C TYR A 204 32.40 -7.17 7.80
N PRO A 205 33.21 -6.26 7.23
CA PRO A 205 34.36 -5.69 7.93
C PRO A 205 33.96 -4.81 9.11
N HIS A 206 34.71 -4.90 10.22
CA HIS A 206 34.44 -4.09 11.43
C HIS A 206 34.50 -2.58 11.19
N HIS A 207 35.30 -2.12 10.22
CA HIS A 207 35.44 -0.70 9.89
C HIS A 207 34.25 -0.13 9.11
N ASP A 208 33.39 -0.99 8.55
CA ASP A 208 32.18 -0.60 7.83
C ASP A 208 30.93 -0.73 8.70
N CYS A 209 31.11 -1.12 9.97
CA CYS A 209 30.02 -1.31 10.91
C CYS A 209 29.54 0.03 11.50
N PRO A 210 28.25 0.41 11.38
CA PRO A 210 27.71 1.63 11.95
C PRO A 210 27.75 1.66 13.49
N ILE A 211 27.69 0.49 14.13
CA ILE A 211 27.93 0.38 15.58
C ILE A 211 29.32 0.93 15.91
N TYR A 212 30.32 0.64 15.06
CA TYR A 212 31.70 1.09 15.25
C TYR A 212 31.95 2.51 14.74
N ALA A 213 31.15 2.98 13.78
CA ALA A 213 31.16 4.38 13.36
C ALA A 213 30.89 5.32 14.54
N ALA A 214 29.91 4.98 15.40
CA ALA A 214 29.58 5.73 16.61
C ALA A 214 30.77 5.95 17.57
N PHE A 215 31.76 5.03 17.59
CA PHE A 215 32.98 5.23 18.37
C PHE A 215 33.91 6.27 17.74
N ARG A 216 34.02 6.27 16.41
CA ARG A 216 35.02 7.06 15.68
C ARG A 216 34.61 8.52 15.56
N ASP A 217 33.34 8.78 15.32
CA ASP A 217 32.81 10.14 15.17
C ASP A 217 32.11 10.66 16.43
N GLY A 218 31.85 9.79 17.41
CA GLY A 218 31.14 10.16 18.63
C GLY A 218 29.70 10.59 18.40
N ALA A 219 29.09 10.22 17.27
CA ALA A 219 27.71 10.51 16.90
C ALA A 219 26.78 9.31 17.14
N VAL A 220 25.49 9.59 17.22
CA VAL A 220 24.45 8.56 17.28
C VAL A 220 24.19 8.03 15.87
N HIS A 221 24.23 6.72 15.69
CA HIS A 221 23.92 6.07 14.42
C HIS A 221 22.65 5.25 14.53
N GLN A 222 21.70 5.51 13.63
CA GLN A 222 20.47 4.75 13.50
C GLN A 222 20.50 3.97 12.20
N VAL A 223 20.25 2.66 12.28
CA VAL A 223 20.26 1.77 11.13
C VAL A 223 18.96 0.99 11.12
N ALA A 224 18.26 1.10 10.00
CA ALA A 224 17.12 0.27 9.68
C ALA A 224 17.57 -0.83 8.70
N ASP A 225 16.97 -2.02 8.82
CA ASP A 225 17.16 -3.15 7.90
C ASP A 225 18.57 -3.80 7.90
N GLU A 226 19.13 -4.03 9.10
CA GLU A 226 20.37 -4.79 9.25
C GLU A 226 20.09 -6.23 9.74
N VAL A 227 21.07 -7.12 9.62
CA VAL A 227 20.98 -8.50 10.13
C VAL A 227 21.99 -8.75 11.23
N PHE A 228 21.49 -9.15 12.40
CA PHE A 228 22.30 -9.79 13.43
C PHE A 228 22.21 -11.31 13.28
N TRP A 229 23.26 -12.02 13.66
CA TRP A 229 23.34 -13.47 13.57
C TRP A 229 23.19 -14.08 14.94
N ARG A 230 22.17 -14.94 15.10
CA ARG A 230 21.90 -15.68 16.32
C ARG A 230 22.96 -16.76 16.54
N LYS A 231 23.05 -17.28 17.77
CA LYS A 231 23.99 -18.36 18.15
C LYS A 231 23.86 -19.63 17.29
N ASP A 232 22.64 -19.95 16.87
CA ASP A 232 22.32 -21.08 15.99
C ASP A 232 22.62 -20.80 14.49
N GLY A 233 23.08 -19.59 14.16
CA GLY A 233 23.37 -19.15 12.80
C GLY A 233 22.15 -18.63 12.04
N ALA A 234 20.97 -18.53 12.65
CA ALA A 234 19.80 -17.95 12.01
C ALA A 234 19.91 -16.40 11.93
N PRO A 235 19.50 -15.78 10.81
CA PRO A 235 19.48 -14.33 10.69
C PRO A 235 18.35 -13.73 11.54
N LEU A 236 18.66 -12.64 12.23
CA LEU A 236 17.74 -11.79 12.96
C LEU A 236 17.73 -10.41 12.31
N TRP A 237 16.62 -10.06 11.66
CA TRP A 237 16.45 -8.73 11.10
C TRP A 237 16.21 -7.73 12.22
N VAL A 238 17.05 -6.70 12.27
CA VAL A 238 17.04 -5.70 13.33
C VAL A 238 16.97 -4.28 12.78
N GLU A 239 16.32 -3.45 13.57
CA GLU A 239 16.51 -2.00 13.56
C GLU A 239 17.23 -1.65 14.86
N TYR A 240 18.32 -0.87 14.78
CA TYR A 240 19.11 -0.54 15.95
C TYR A 240 19.61 0.88 15.97
N THR A 241 19.89 1.37 17.18
CA THR A 241 20.52 2.65 17.46
C THR A 241 21.78 2.41 18.28
N SER A 242 22.92 2.92 17.81
CA SER A 242 24.19 2.94 18.54
C SER A 242 24.43 4.33 19.13
N THR A 243 24.52 4.41 20.46
CA THR A 243 24.73 5.67 21.21
C THR A 243 26.06 5.62 21.95
N PRO A 244 26.99 6.56 21.72
CA PRO A 244 28.29 6.57 22.38
C PRO A 244 28.19 6.92 23.87
N ILE A 245 28.92 6.20 24.71
CA ILE A 245 29.10 6.48 26.14
C ILE A 245 30.32 7.38 26.30
N ARG A 246 30.14 8.52 26.98
CA ARG A 246 31.21 9.50 27.23
C ARG A 246 31.53 9.58 28.71
N ASP A 247 32.82 9.51 29.05
CA ASP A 247 33.33 9.82 30.38
C ASP A 247 34.39 10.92 30.29
N ARG A 248 34.22 12.00 31.06
CA ARG A 248 35.10 13.19 31.07
C ARG A 248 35.49 13.73 29.67
N GLY A 249 34.57 13.63 28.71
CA GLY A 249 34.77 14.09 27.33
C GLY A 249 35.41 13.08 26.38
N ALA A 250 35.87 11.92 26.88
CA ALA A 250 36.37 10.81 26.07
C ALA A 250 35.27 9.77 25.81
N VAL A 251 35.21 9.22 24.60
CA VAL A 251 34.31 8.10 24.27
C VAL A 251 34.91 6.82 24.84
N VAL A 252 34.20 6.19 25.79
CA VAL A 252 34.67 4.98 26.49
C VAL A 252 33.99 3.70 25.99
N GLY A 253 32.92 3.84 25.21
CA GLY A 253 32.16 2.73 24.66
C GLY A 253 30.90 3.19 23.94
N ALA A 254 29.99 2.27 23.68
CA ALA A 254 28.68 2.55 23.10
C ALA A 254 27.62 1.62 23.68
N VAL A 255 26.40 2.12 23.80
CA VAL A 255 25.20 1.32 24.08
C VAL A 255 24.45 1.16 22.76
N VAL A 256 24.17 -0.09 22.41
CA VAL A 256 23.33 -0.43 21.26
C VAL A 256 21.98 -0.90 21.76
N VAL A 257 20.92 -0.28 21.25
CA VAL A 257 19.54 -0.70 21.47
C VAL A 257 18.98 -1.20 20.14
N PHE A 258 18.45 -2.41 20.11
CA PHE A 258 17.96 -3.05 18.88
C PHE A 258 16.62 -3.76 19.08
N ARG A 259 15.87 -3.86 17.98
CA ARG A 259 14.55 -4.47 17.94
C ARG A 259 14.43 -5.45 16.78
N ASP A 260 13.81 -6.60 17.02
CA ASP A 260 13.47 -7.58 15.98
C ASP A 260 12.34 -7.02 15.08
N ILE A 261 12.62 -6.91 13.79
CA ILE A 261 11.69 -6.42 12.75
C ILE A 261 11.27 -7.51 11.77
N GLY A 262 11.60 -8.79 12.03
CA GLY A 262 11.28 -9.90 11.14
C GLY A 262 9.78 -10.04 10.87
N GLN A 263 8.96 -10.01 11.93
CA GLN A 263 7.51 -10.07 11.81
C GLN A 263 6.92 -8.88 11.03
N ARG A 264 7.46 -7.67 11.25
CA ARG A 264 7.04 -6.46 10.55
C ARG A 264 7.33 -6.58 9.05
N ARG A 265 8.55 -7.01 8.69
CA ARG A 265 8.96 -7.22 7.29
C ARG A 265 8.12 -8.29 6.59
N GLU A 266 7.85 -9.41 7.25
CA GLU A 266 6.99 -10.47 6.68
C GLU A 266 5.56 -9.98 6.46
N ALA A 267 4.99 -9.23 7.41
CA ALA A 267 3.65 -8.68 7.29
C ALA A 267 3.55 -7.66 6.15
N GLU A 268 4.55 -6.78 6.02
CA GLU A 268 4.63 -5.80 4.93
C GLU A 268 4.78 -6.47 3.56
N ALA A 269 5.62 -7.51 3.46
CA ALA A 269 5.78 -8.27 2.23
C ALA A 269 4.47 -8.99 1.82
N LYS A 270 3.78 -9.62 2.78
CA LYS A 270 2.47 -10.26 2.56
C LYS A 270 1.41 -9.25 2.14
N LEU A 271 1.34 -8.09 2.80
CA LEU A 271 0.41 -7.02 2.46
C LEU A 271 0.64 -6.52 1.04
N LYS A 272 1.90 -6.25 0.67
CA LYS A 272 2.26 -5.80 -0.67
C LYS A 272 1.88 -6.81 -1.75
N ALA A 273 2.08 -8.10 -1.49
CA ALA A 273 1.66 -9.17 -2.41
C ALA A 273 0.13 -9.23 -2.55
N ALA A 274 -0.61 -9.19 -1.44
CA ALA A 274 -2.07 -9.22 -1.44
C ALA A 274 -2.69 -8.01 -2.16
N LEU A 275 -2.15 -6.81 -1.96
CA LEU A 275 -2.60 -5.60 -2.66
C LEU A 275 -2.37 -5.69 -4.18
N ALA A 276 -1.24 -6.26 -4.62
CA ALA A 276 -0.98 -6.48 -6.04
C ALA A 276 -1.97 -7.47 -6.68
N GLU A 277 -2.37 -8.51 -5.94
CA GLU A 277 -3.38 -9.47 -6.39
C GLU A 277 -4.77 -8.82 -6.50
N VAL A 278 -5.16 -8.02 -5.51
CA VAL A 278 -6.43 -7.27 -5.52
C VAL A 278 -6.52 -6.33 -6.72
N GLU A 279 -5.46 -5.58 -7.03
CA GLU A 279 -5.47 -4.66 -8.17
C GLU A 279 -5.63 -5.41 -9.50
N ASN A 280 -4.92 -6.53 -9.67
CA ASN A 280 -5.04 -7.37 -10.88
C ASN A 280 -6.46 -7.93 -11.06
N LEU A 281 -7.08 -8.40 -9.98
CA LEU A 281 -8.47 -8.87 -10.00
C LEU A 281 -9.44 -7.73 -10.33
N ARG A 282 -9.22 -6.53 -9.78
CA ARG A 282 -10.04 -5.35 -10.06
C ARG A 282 -9.96 -4.96 -11.54
N GLU A 283 -8.77 -4.89 -12.12
CA GLU A 283 -8.61 -4.57 -13.55
C GLU A 283 -9.29 -5.60 -14.45
N ARG A 284 -9.19 -6.89 -14.11
CA ARG A 284 -9.86 -7.96 -14.85
C ARG A 284 -11.38 -7.81 -14.80
N LEU A 285 -11.93 -7.55 -13.61
CA LEU A 285 -13.36 -7.31 -13.42
C LEU A 285 -13.83 -6.05 -14.15
N GLU A 286 -13.05 -4.97 -14.15
CA GLU A 286 -13.41 -3.74 -14.88
C GLU A 286 -13.44 -3.96 -16.40
N LEU A 287 -12.47 -4.70 -16.95
CA LEU A 287 -12.47 -5.07 -18.37
C LEU A 287 -13.64 -5.99 -18.73
N GLU A 288 -13.93 -6.98 -17.89
CA GLU A 288 -15.07 -7.88 -18.06
C GLU A 288 -16.39 -7.12 -17.96
N ASN A 289 -16.54 -6.21 -17.01
CA ASN A 289 -17.75 -5.40 -16.86
C ASN A 289 -17.92 -4.41 -18.02
N ALA A 290 -16.85 -3.75 -18.48
CA ALA A 290 -16.90 -2.91 -19.68
C ALA A 290 -17.29 -3.71 -20.94
N TYR A 291 -16.79 -4.93 -21.05
CA TYR A 291 -17.14 -5.86 -22.12
C TYR A 291 -18.61 -6.27 -22.05
N LEU A 292 -19.08 -6.73 -20.88
CA LEU A 292 -20.46 -7.13 -20.64
C LEU A 292 -21.44 -5.96 -20.81
N GLN A 293 -21.07 -4.74 -20.42
CA GLN A 293 -21.90 -3.55 -20.64
C GLN A 293 -22.05 -3.22 -22.13
N GLU A 294 -20.98 -3.39 -22.91
CA GLU A 294 -21.06 -3.24 -24.36
C GLU A 294 -21.87 -4.39 -25.00
N GLU A 295 -21.74 -5.61 -24.48
CA GLU A 295 -22.57 -6.76 -24.87
C GLU A 295 -24.05 -6.49 -24.59
N ILE A 296 -24.45 -6.12 -23.37
CA ILE A 296 -25.84 -5.77 -23.01
C ILE A 296 -26.40 -4.65 -23.90
N ARG A 297 -25.58 -3.62 -24.20
CA ARG A 297 -25.97 -2.52 -25.09
C ARG A 297 -26.25 -3.01 -26.52
N LEU A 298 -25.52 -4.02 -26.98
CA LEU A 298 -25.71 -4.66 -28.28
C LEU A 298 -26.86 -5.69 -28.26
N GLU A 299 -27.02 -6.46 -27.19
CA GLU A 299 -28.11 -7.43 -26.99
C GLU A 299 -29.48 -6.75 -27.02
N GLY A 300 -29.62 -5.57 -26.40
CA GLY A 300 -30.86 -4.79 -26.45
C GLY A 300 -31.32 -4.39 -27.86
N ARG A 301 -30.42 -4.49 -28.87
CA ARG A 301 -30.71 -4.16 -30.28
C ARG A 301 -30.97 -5.38 -31.17
N HIS A 302 -30.60 -6.59 -30.74
CA HIS A 302 -30.47 -7.77 -31.60
C HIS A 302 -31.25 -8.98 -31.05
N HIS A 303 -32.47 -9.18 -31.55
CA HIS A 303 -33.33 -10.32 -31.20
C HIS A 303 -33.19 -11.43 -32.25
N GLY A 304 -32.46 -12.50 -31.94
CA GLY A 304 -32.41 -13.77 -32.70
C GLY A 304 -32.15 -13.69 -34.21
N ILE A 305 -32.13 -14.84 -34.88
CA ILE A 305 -32.19 -14.90 -36.35
C ILE A 305 -33.67 -15.00 -36.73
N ILE A 306 -34.15 -14.07 -37.55
CA ILE A 306 -35.55 -13.99 -38.00
C ILE A 306 -35.61 -14.27 -39.49
N GLY A 307 -36.40 -15.27 -39.87
CA GLY A 307 -36.65 -15.66 -41.24
C GLY A 307 -37.18 -17.08 -41.32
N THR A 308 -37.91 -17.36 -42.41
CA THR A 308 -38.43 -18.69 -42.78
C THR A 308 -38.01 -19.08 -44.19
N SER A 309 -37.17 -18.29 -44.85
CA SER A 309 -36.62 -18.64 -46.16
C SER A 309 -35.74 -19.89 -46.08
N ALA A 310 -35.68 -20.64 -47.19
CA ALA A 310 -34.81 -21.81 -47.30
C ALA A 310 -33.32 -21.47 -47.07
N ALA A 311 -32.91 -20.23 -47.37
CA ALA A 311 -31.57 -19.73 -47.12
C ALA A 311 -31.27 -19.66 -45.62
N ILE A 312 -32.19 -19.08 -44.82
CA ILE A 312 -32.04 -19.00 -43.36
C ILE A 312 -32.12 -20.38 -42.72
N GLU A 313 -33.06 -21.24 -43.14
CA GLU A 313 -33.13 -22.61 -42.62
C GLU A 313 -31.85 -23.41 -42.88
N THR A 314 -31.22 -23.21 -44.05
CA THR A 314 -29.95 -23.87 -44.39
C THR A 314 -28.85 -23.40 -43.45
N VAL A 315 -28.74 -22.09 -43.21
CA VAL A 315 -27.76 -21.54 -42.26
C VAL A 315 -28.01 -22.10 -40.86
N LEU A 316 -29.25 -22.15 -40.38
CA LEU A 316 -29.58 -22.70 -39.06
C LEU A 316 -29.19 -24.18 -38.92
N ARG A 317 -29.49 -25.01 -39.93
CA ARG A 317 -29.03 -26.42 -39.95
C ARG A 317 -27.51 -26.54 -39.92
N GLN A 318 -26.81 -25.69 -40.66
CA GLN A 318 -25.34 -25.70 -40.64
C GLN A 318 -24.76 -25.22 -39.31
N VAL A 319 -25.41 -24.24 -38.66
CA VAL A 319 -25.08 -23.80 -37.29
C VAL A 319 -25.21 -24.95 -36.30
N GLU A 320 -26.32 -25.69 -36.33
CA GLU A 320 -26.53 -26.87 -35.47
C GLU A 320 -25.45 -27.94 -35.66
N LEU A 321 -24.98 -28.15 -36.90
CA LEU A 321 -23.93 -29.12 -37.21
C LEU A 321 -22.55 -28.69 -36.68
N VAL A 322 -22.20 -27.41 -36.84
CA VAL A 322 -20.84 -26.93 -36.51
C VAL A 322 -20.70 -26.48 -35.06
N ALA A 323 -21.76 -26.01 -34.42
CA ALA A 323 -21.72 -25.46 -33.07
C ALA A 323 -21.14 -26.41 -32.02
N PRO A 324 -21.41 -27.74 -32.01
CA PRO A 324 -20.84 -28.67 -31.04
C PRO A 324 -19.33 -28.97 -31.21
N THR A 325 -18.71 -28.49 -32.29
CA THR A 325 -17.31 -28.74 -32.64
C THR A 325 -16.40 -27.56 -32.27
N ASP A 326 -15.09 -27.79 -32.17
CA ASP A 326 -14.07 -26.73 -32.02
C ASP A 326 -13.54 -26.18 -33.36
N ALA A 327 -14.19 -26.53 -34.48
CA ALA A 327 -13.76 -26.08 -35.80
C ALA A 327 -13.90 -24.55 -35.96
N SER A 328 -12.93 -23.95 -36.65
CA SER A 328 -13.02 -22.56 -37.09
C SER A 328 -14.14 -22.40 -38.11
N VAL A 329 -14.93 -21.34 -37.99
CA VAL A 329 -16.04 -21.05 -38.90
C VAL A 329 -15.77 -19.73 -39.62
N LEU A 330 -15.93 -19.72 -40.95
CA LEU A 330 -15.83 -18.50 -41.75
C LEU A 330 -17.21 -18.12 -42.29
N VAL A 331 -17.76 -17.02 -41.79
CA VAL A 331 -19.04 -16.45 -42.22
C VAL A 331 -18.80 -15.40 -43.31
N THR A 332 -19.18 -15.72 -44.53
CA THR A 332 -19.11 -14.81 -45.69
C THR A 332 -20.45 -14.15 -45.93
N GLY A 333 -20.45 -12.94 -46.47
CA GLY A 333 -21.68 -12.27 -46.89
C GLY A 333 -21.56 -10.75 -46.84
N GLU A 334 -22.45 -10.07 -47.56
CA GLU A 334 -22.45 -8.61 -47.66
C GLU A 334 -22.60 -7.93 -46.29
N SER A 335 -22.26 -6.64 -46.23
CA SER A 335 -22.48 -5.84 -45.02
C SER A 335 -23.97 -5.75 -44.71
N GLY A 336 -24.32 -5.84 -43.42
CA GLY A 336 -25.70 -5.73 -42.96
C GLY A 336 -26.56 -6.99 -43.14
N THR A 337 -26.00 -8.15 -43.52
CA THR A 337 -26.76 -9.41 -43.68
C THR A 337 -27.04 -10.16 -42.37
N GLY A 338 -26.34 -9.81 -41.28
CA GLY A 338 -26.51 -10.44 -39.96
C GLY A 338 -25.43 -11.46 -39.58
N LYS A 339 -24.22 -11.38 -40.16
CA LYS A 339 -23.09 -12.29 -39.85
C LYS A 339 -22.79 -12.43 -38.35
N GLU A 340 -22.93 -11.35 -37.60
CA GLU A 340 -22.78 -11.31 -36.15
C GLU A 340 -23.82 -12.19 -35.42
N LEU A 341 -25.08 -12.18 -35.86
CA LEU A 341 -26.14 -13.02 -35.30
C LEU A 341 -25.85 -14.49 -35.55
N ILE A 342 -25.30 -14.82 -36.73
CA ILE A 342 -24.87 -16.19 -37.06
C ILE A 342 -23.73 -16.61 -36.12
N ALA A 343 -22.72 -15.77 -35.92
CA ALA A 343 -21.61 -16.05 -35.00
C ALA A 343 -22.10 -16.27 -33.56
N ARG A 344 -23.05 -15.45 -33.11
CA ARG A 344 -23.71 -15.60 -31.81
C ARG A 344 -24.46 -16.92 -31.71
N ALA A 345 -25.28 -17.27 -32.71
CA ALA A 345 -26.03 -18.52 -32.73
C ALA A 345 -25.11 -19.75 -32.67
N ILE A 346 -23.96 -19.71 -33.36
CA ILE A 346 -22.93 -20.77 -33.26
C ILE A 346 -22.39 -20.89 -31.84
N HIS A 347 -22.09 -19.76 -31.18
CA HIS A 347 -21.58 -19.76 -29.83
C HIS A 347 -22.61 -20.30 -28.82
N GLU A 348 -23.85 -19.82 -28.87
CA GLU A 348 -24.94 -20.22 -27.98
C GLU A 348 -25.29 -21.71 -28.11
N ALA A 349 -25.21 -22.26 -29.32
CA ALA A 349 -25.42 -23.69 -29.58
C ALA A 349 -24.17 -24.56 -29.29
N SER A 350 -23.06 -23.96 -28.83
CA SER A 350 -21.80 -24.69 -28.61
C SER A 350 -21.61 -25.22 -27.20
N ARG A 351 -20.58 -26.05 -27.02
CA ARG A 351 -20.10 -26.49 -25.69
C ARG A 351 -19.54 -25.35 -24.84
N ARG A 352 -19.23 -24.20 -25.47
CA ARG A 352 -18.65 -23.01 -24.82
C ARG A 352 -19.69 -21.91 -24.55
N ARG A 353 -20.99 -22.21 -24.62
CA ARG A 353 -22.09 -21.22 -24.45
C ARG A 353 -22.12 -20.48 -23.11
N GLU A 354 -21.53 -21.07 -22.06
CA GLU A 354 -21.41 -20.44 -20.73
C GLU A 354 -20.07 -19.70 -20.55
N ARG A 355 -19.22 -19.69 -21.58
CA ARG A 355 -17.91 -19.05 -21.61
C ARG A 355 -18.00 -17.75 -22.41
N PRO A 356 -17.09 -16.79 -22.23
CA PRO A 356 -17.17 -15.52 -22.94
C PRO A 356 -17.09 -15.71 -24.47
N LEU A 357 -17.98 -15.03 -25.19
CA LEU A 357 -17.85 -14.74 -26.61
C LEU A 357 -17.19 -13.37 -26.72
N ILE A 358 -15.88 -13.29 -26.97
CA ILE A 358 -15.16 -12.02 -27.16
C ILE A 358 -15.29 -11.58 -28.61
N ARG A 359 -15.76 -10.35 -28.83
CA ARG A 359 -16.00 -9.80 -30.17
C ARG A 359 -14.99 -8.73 -30.53
N VAL A 360 -14.52 -8.76 -31.77
CA VAL A 360 -13.54 -7.83 -32.30
C VAL A 360 -13.93 -7.43 -33.72
N ASN A 361 -14.17 -6.13 -33.93
CA ASN A 361 -14.33 -5.57 -35.26
C ASN A 361 -12.95 -5.11 -35.76
N CYS A 362 -12.37 -5.85 -36.70
CA CYS A 362 -11.05 -5.59 -37.24
C CYS A 362 -10.99 -4.24 -37.99
N ALA A 363 -12.09 -3.83 -38.62
CA ALA A 363 -12.15 -2.56 -39.35
C ALA A 363 -12.10 -1.32 -38.43
N ALA A 364 -12.42 -1.48 -37.14
CA ALA A 364 -12.46 -0.37 -36.18
C ALA A 364 -11.12 -0.12 -35.47
N ILE A 365 -10.14 -1.02 -35.61
CA ILE A 365 -8.87 -0.95 -34.88
C ILE A 365 -7.82 -0.26 -35.76
N PRO A 366 -7.18 0.83 -35.29
CA PRO A 366 -6.05 1.43 -35.99
C PRO A 366 -4.92 0.43 -36.20
N ARG A 367 -4.23 0.50 -37.35
CA ARG A 367 -3.19 -0.47 -37.73
C ARG A 367 -2.08 -0.58 -36.68
N GLU A 368 -1.72 0.54 -36.06
CA GLU A 368 -0.65 0.64 -35.06
C GLU A 368 -1.02 -0.02 -33.72
N LEU A 369 -2.33 -0.08 -33.41
CA LEU A 369 -2.83 -0.66 -32.15
C LEU A 369 -3.29 -2.11 -32.31
N PHE A 370 -3.33 -2.61 -33.54
CA PHE A 370 -3.89 -3.91 -33.88
C PHE A 370 -3.21 -5.05 -33.11
N GLU A 371 -1.88 -5.04 -33.09
CA GLU A 371 -1.10 -6.05 -32.38
C GLU A 371 -1.34 -6.01 -30.86
N SER A 372 -1.30 -4.81 -30.28
CA SER A 372 -1.55 -4.60 -28.85
C SER A 372 -2.97 -4.99 -28.43
N GLU A 373 -3.99 -4.73 -29.25
CA GLU A 373 -5.36 -5.13 -28.92
C GLU A 373 -5.52 -6.66 -28.92
N PHE A 374 -4.99 -7.35 -29.93
CA PHE A 374 -5.15 -8.80 -30.06
C PHE A 374 -4.32 -9.60 -29.06
N PHE A 375 -3.05 -9.24 -28.89
CA PHE A 375 -2.08 -10.03 -28.12
C PHE A 375 -1.75 -9.44 -26.75
N GLY A 376 -2.06 -8.16 -26.51
CA GLY A 376 -1.70 -7.46 -25.28
C GLY A 376 -0.27 -6.93 -25.31
N HIS A 377 0.10 -6.14 -24.31
CA HIS A 377 1.44 -5.58 -24.15
C HIS A 377 1.88 -5.53 -22.70
N VAL A 378 3.19 -5.52 -22.47
CA VAL A 378 3.78 -5.17 -21.18
C VAL A 378 4.15 -3.69 -21.14
N LYS A 379 4.23 -3.11 -19.95
CA LYS A 379 4.66 -1.73 -19.73
C LYS A 379 6.01 -1.48 -20.41
N GLY A 380 6.09 -0.38 -21.17
CA GLY A 380 7.31 0.01 -21.88
C GLY A 380 7.51 -0.64 -23.25
N ALA A 381 6.57 -1.46 -23.74
CA ALA A 381 6.68 -2.11 -25.04
C ALA A 381 6.71 -1.14 -26.25
N PHE A 382 6.07 0.03 -26.13
CA PHE A 382 6.08 1.10 -27.13
C PHE A 382 5.80 2.46 -26.47
N THR A 383 5.97 3.56 -27.22
CA THR A 383 5.69 4.91 -26.73
C THR A 383 4.19 5.07 -26.43
N GLY A 384 3.84 5.15 -25.15
CA GLY A 384 2.46 5.20 -24.66
C GLY A 384 2.00 3.96 -23.89
N ALA A 385 2.82 2.91 -23.80
CA ALA A 385 2.57 1.73 -22.97
C ALA A 385 2.89 2.00 -21.48
N PHE A 386 2.06 2.83 -20.83
CA PHE A 386 2.27 3.22 -19.43
C PHE A 386 1.99 2.10 -18.42
N ARG A 387 1.21 1.10 -18.82
CA ARG A 387 0.82 -0.07 -18.01
C ARG A 387 0.75 -1.32 -18.87
N ASP A 388 0.68 -2.48 -18.23
CA ASP A 388 0.39 -3.75 -18.90
C ASP A 388 -1.06 -3.77 -19.39
N ARG A 389 -1.31 -4.49 -20.50
CA ARG A 389 -2.65 -4.71 -21.03
C ARG A 389 -2.83 -6.12 -21.54
N VAL A 390 -3.92 -6.76 -21.11
CA VAL A 390 -4.35 -8.08 -21.58
C VAL A 390 -4.95 -7.97 -22.99
N GLY A 391 -4.57 -8.89 -23.88
CA GLY A 391 -5.08 -8.95 -25.26
C GLY A 391 -6.39 -9.71 -25.41
N ARG A 392 -7.09 -9.53 -26.54
CA ARG A 392 -8.38 -10.21 -26.82
C ARG A 392 -8.28 -11.73 -26.81
N PHE A 393 -7.17 -12.32 -27.25
CA PHE A 393 -6.99 -13.77 -27.21
C PHE A 393 -6.91 -14.32 -25.78
N GLU A 394 -6.26 -13.59 -24.87
CA GLU A 394 -6.15 -13.99 -23.47
C GLU A 394 -7.50 -13.81 -22.75
N LEU A 395 -8.25 -12.75 -23.08
CA LEU A 395 -9.63 -12.57 -22.59
C LEU A 395 -10.58 -13.69 -23.08
N ALA A 396 -10.37 -14.19 -24.30
CA ALA A 396 -11.18 -15.25 -24.89
C ALA A 396 -10.76 -16.66 -24.48
N ASN A 397 -9.78 -16.81 -23.58
CA ASN A 397 -9.24 -18.12 -23.19
C ASN A 397 -10.32 -19.01 -22.54
N GLY A 398 -10.49 -20.22 -23.06
CA GLY A 398 -11.57 -21.15 -22.73
C GLY A 398 -12.92 -20.79 -23.36
N GLY A 399 -13.00 -19.71 -24.12
CA GLY A 399 -14.22 -19.17 -24.74
C GLY A 399 -14.16 -19.17 -26.27
N THR A 400 -14.85 -18.21 -26.88
CA THR A 400 -14.92 -18.01 -28.33
C THR A 400 -14.49 -16.59 -28.71
N LEU A 401 -13.71 -16.43 -29.77
CA LEU A 401 -13.33 -15.15 -30.35
C LEU A 401 -14.03 -14.96 -31.70
N PHE A 402 -14.85 -13.93 -31.81
CA PHE A 402 -15.48 -13.51 -33.05
C PHE A 402 -14.69 -12.37 -33.69
N LEU A 403 -14.18 -12.62 -34.89
CA LEU A 403 -13.41 -11.68 -35.70
C LEU A 403 -14.28 -11.16 -36.85
N ASP A 404 -14.89 -10.00 -36.67
CA ASP A 404 -15.64 -9.33 -37.73
C ASP A 404 -14.70 -8.56 -38.67
N GLU A 405 -15.00 -8.60 -39.96
CA GLU A 405 -14.18 -8.09 -41.06
C GLU A 405 -12.72 -8.56 -41.01
N VAL A 406 -12.49 -9.87 -40.88
CA VAL A 406 -11.15 -10.50 -40.80
C VAL A 406 -10.24 -10.18 -42.01
N GLY A 407 -10.83 -9.79 -43.14
CA GLY A 407 -10.10 -9.35 -44.34
C GLY A 407 -9.38 -8.00 -44.18
N GLU A 408 -9.62 -7.26 -43.08
CA GLU A 408 -8.95 -6.00 -42.76
C GLU A 408 -7.66 -6.19 -41.95
N ILE A 409 -7.35 -7.42 -41.52
CA ILE A 409 -6.15 -7.71 -40.71
C ILE A 409 -4.88 -7.43 -41.53
N PRO A 410 -3.95 -6.58 -41.04
CA PRO A 410 -2.68 -6.31 -41.69
C PRO A 410 -1.89 -7.59 -42.00
N LEU A 411 -1.25 -7.64 -43.18
CA LEU A 411 -0.57 -8.84 -43.68
C LEU A 411 0.52 -9.36 -42.72
N GLU A 412 1.20 -8.45 -42.02
CA GLU A 412 2.28 -8.77 -41.09
C GLU A 412 1.74 -9.55 -39.87
N LEU A 413 0.53 -9.21 -39.41
CA LEU A 413 -0.11 -9.80 -38.23
C LEU A 413 -0.82 -11.11 -38.51
N GLN A 414 -1.13 -11.41 -39.78
CA GLN A 414 -1.74 -12.67 -40.20
C GLN A 414 -0.87 -13.88 -39.81
N SER A 415 0.45 -13.71 -39.79
CA SER A 415 1.41 -14.74 -39.34
C SER A 415 1.24 -15.09 -37.85
N LYS A 416 1.09 -14.07 -36.99
CA LYS A 416 0.87 -14.24 -35.56
C LYS A 416 -0.50 -14.87 -35.28
N LEU A 417 -1.54 -14.41 -35.98
CA LEU A 417 -2.87 -14.99 -35.89
C LEU A 417 -2.85 -16.49 -36.26
N LEU A 418 -2.15 -16.86 -37.34
CA LEU A 418 -1.98 -18.25 -37.75
C LEU A 418 -1.32 -19.09 -36.64
N ARG A 419 -0.28 -18.57 -35.99
CA ARG A 419 0.40 -19.24 -34.87
C ARG A 419 -0.56 -19.52 -33.72
N VAL A 420 -1.43 -18.57 -33.36
CA VAL A 420 -2.46 -18.81 -32.32
C VAL A 420 -3.42 -19.92 -32.75
N LEU A 421 -3.88 -19.90 -33.99
CA LEU A 421 -4.85 -20.88 -34.51
C LEU A 421 -4.25 -22.29 -34.67
N GLN A 422 -2.94 -22.42 -34.84
CA GLN A 422 -2.25 -23.70 -35.02
C GLN A 422 -1.72 -24.26 -33.70
N GLU A 423 -1.05 -23.43 -32.90
CA GLU A 423 -0.28 -23.85 -31.72
C GLU A 423 -1.00 -23.53 -30.40
N GLY A 424 -2.04 -22.69 -30.42
CA GLY A 424 -2.71 -22.21 -29.21
C GLY A 424 -1.77 -21.37 -28.34
N GLN A 425 -0.88 -20.60 -28.94
CA GLN A 425 0.17 -19.84 -28.25
C GLN A 425 0.15 -18.36 -28.64
N ILE A 426 0.34 -17.49 -27.65
CA ILE A 426 0.48 -16.04 -27.82
C ILE A 426 1.69 -15.51 -27.05
N GLU A 427 2.23 -14.39 -27.52
CA GLU A 427 3.29 -13.61 -26.87
C GLU A 427 2.80 -12.15 -26.82
N ARG A 428 2.94 -11.49 -25.67
CA ARG A 428 2.58 -10.07 -25.54
C ARG A 428 3.64 -9.21 -26.23
N VAL A 429 3.24 -8.06 -26.74
CA VAL A 429 4.21 -7.10 -27.30
C VAL A 429 5.17 -6.66 -26.19
N GLY A 430 6.48 -6.82 -26.43
CA GLY A 430 7.55 -6.53 -25.48
C GLY A 430 7.86 -7.67 -24.49
N GLU A 431 7.21 -8.84 -24.60
CA GLU A 431 7.45 -10.01 -23.74
C GLU A 431 7.81 -11.24 -24.60
N GLU A 432 8.91 -11.92 -24.31
CA GLU A 432 9.29 -13.18 -25.00
C GLU A 432 8.59 -14.42 -24.39
N ARG A 433 7.80 -14.22 -23.33
CA ARG A 433 7.11 -15.30 -22.64
C ARG A 433 5.92 -15.79 -23.45
N THR A 434 6.02 -17.00 -23.96
CA THR A 434 4.91 -17.69 -24.62
C THR A 434 3.83 -18.14 -23.61
N ARG A 435 2.57 -17.90 -23.95
CA ARG A 435 1.38 -18.24 -23.15
C ARG A 435 0.47 -19.15 -23.95
N LYS A 436 -0.02 -20.24 -23.35
CA LYS A 436 -1.00 -21.13 -23.98
C LYS A 436 -2.42 -20.58 -23.81
N VAL A 437 -3.19 -20.59 -24.88
CA VAL A 437 -4.60 -20.19 -24.92
C VAL A 437 -5.42 -21.22 -25.70
N ASP A 438 -6.63 -21.51 -25.21
CA ASP A 438 -7.61 -22.36 -25.88
C ASP A 438 -8.80 -21.49 -26.33
N VAL A 439 -8.83 -21.12 -27.61
CA VAL A 439 -9.82 -20.19 -28.15
C VAL A 439 -10.45 -20.77 -29.40
N ARG A 440 -11.77 -20.90 -29.41
CA ARG A 440 -12.53 -21.19 -30.63
C ARG A 440 -12.66 -19.90 -31.46
N VAL A 441 -12.39 -19.95 -32.76
CA VAL A 441 -12.47 -18.76 -33.63
C VAL A 441 -13.64 -18.84 -34.59
N ILE A 442 -14.43 -17.77 -34.65
CA ILE A 442 -15.44 -17.53 -35.68
C ILE A 442 -15.02 -16.25 -36.40
N ALA A 443 -14.79 -16.32 -37.71
CA ALA A 443 -14.40 -15.17 -38.50
C ALA A 443 -15.54 -14.77 -39.43
N ALA A 444 -15.68 -13.47 -39.71
CA ALA A 444 -16.62 -12.94 -40.68
C ALA A 444 -15.94 -11.95 -41.63
N THR A 445 -16.43 -11.87 -42.86
CA THR A 445 -15.90 -10.95 -43.88
C THR A 445 -16.95 -10.65 -44.94
N ASN A 446 -16.95 -9.42 -45.46
CA ASN A 446 -17.66 -9.07 -46.69
C ASN A 446 -16.80 -9.19 -47.97
N ARG A 447 -15.49 -9.39 -47.83
CA ARG A 447 -14.54 -9.53 -48.93
C ARG A 447 -14.43 -10.98 -49.41
N ASP A 448 -14.16 -11.15 -50.69
CA ASP A 448 -13.74 -12.44 -51.26
C ASP A 448 -12.28 -12.72 -50.88
N LEU A 449 -12.08 -13.52 -49.83
CA LEU A 449 -10.73 -13.85 -49.34
C LEU A 449 -9.92 -14.67 -50.35
N ASP A 450 -10.55 -15.44 -51.24
CA ASP A 450 -9.82 -16.16 -52.29
C ASP A 450 -9.22 -15.17 -53.29
N ALA A 451 -9.98 -14.13 -53.66
CA ALA A 451 -9.46 -13.03 -54.47
C ALA A 451 -8.35 -12.25 -53.76
N GLU A 452 -8.47 -11.99 -52.46
CA GLU A 452 -7.42 -11.32 -51.68
C GLU A 452 -6.14 -12.18 -51.56
N VAL A 453 -6.27 -13.50 -51.45
CA VAL A 453 -5.13 -14.42 -51.53
C VAL A 453 -4.43 -14.33 -52.89
N ARG A 454 -5.19 -14.29 -53.99
CA ARG A 454 -4.62 -14.12 -55.34
C ARG A 454 -3.93 -12.77 -55.54
N LYS A 455 -4.37 -11.72 -54.84
CA LYS A 455 -3.74 -10.38 -54.84
C LYS A 455 -2.52 -10.28 -53.91
N GLY A 456 -2.28 -11.27 -53.04
CA GLY A 456 -1.20 -11.25 -52.06
C GLY A 456 -1.48 -10.38 -50.82
N THR A 457 -2.72 -9.91 -50.64
CA THR A 457 -3.16 -9.10 -49.48
C THR A 457 -3.62 -9.96 -48.31
N PHE A 458 -3.84 -11.26 -48.54
CA PHE A 458 -4.20 -12.24 -47.51
C PHE A 458 -3.39 -13.53 -47.68
N ARG A 459 -2.94 -14.13 -46.57
CA ARG A 459 -2.15 -15.35 -46.62
C ARG A 459 -3.02 -16.58 -46.87
N ARG A 460 -2.55 -17.44 -47.78
CA ARG A 460 -3.24 -18.68 -48.18
C ARG A 460 -3.37 -19.68 -47.02
N ASP A 461 -2.35 -19.80 -46.18
CA ASP A 461 -2.34 -20.71 -45.04
C ASP A 461 -3.35 -20.32 -43.96
N LEU A 462 -3.42 -19.02 -43.63
CA LEU A 462 -4.44 -18.47 -42.73
C LEU A 462 -5.85 -18.65 -43.29
N TYR A 463 -6.04 -18.41 -44.58
CA TYR A 463 -7.34 -18.61 -45.24
C TYR A 463 -7.84 -20.05 -45.03
N PHE A 464 -7.01 -21.07 -45.28
CA PHE A 464 -7.41 -22.46 -45.06
C PHE A 464 -7.67 -22.78 -43.59
N ARG A 465 -6.97 -22.14 -42.65
CA ARG A 465 -7.18 -22.37 -41.21
C ARG A 465 -8.45 -21.71 -40.67
N LEU A 466 -8.89 -20.61 -41.28
CA LEU A 466 -10.15 -19.95 -40.96
C LEU A 466 -11.34 -20.61 -41.68
N ASN A 467 -11.15 -20.99 -42.95
CA ASN A 467 -12.18 -21.56 -43.81
C ASN A 467 -12.36 -23.08 -43.63
N VAL A 468 -12.30 -23.57 -42.39
CA VAL A 468 -12.53 -25.00 -42.10
C VAL A 468 -14.00 -25.35 -42.30
N PHE A 469 -14.91 -24.47 -41.87
CA PHE A 469 -16.34 -24.60 -42.11
C PHE A 469 -16.91 -23.28 -42.66
N PRO A 470 -17.14 -23.17 -43.98
CA PRO A 470 -17.74 -21.97 -44.57
C PRO A 470 -19.23 -21.89 -44.29
N LEU A 471 -19.70 -20.71 -43.93
CA LEU A 471 -21.11 -20.33 -43.86
C LEU A 471 -21.34 -19.11 -44.75
N HIS A 472 -22.43 -19.11 -45.52
CA HIS A 472 -22.79 -17.98 -46.36
C HIS A 472 -24.06 -17.32 -45.84
N SER A 473 -23.97 -16.02 -45.55
CA SER A 473 -25.08 -15.19 -45.11
C SER A 473 -25.70 -14.49 -46.31
N ALA A 474 -26.82 -15.04 -46.80
CA ALA A 474 -27.48 -14.56 -48.01
C ALA A 474 -27.96 -13.09 -47.88
N PRO A 475 -27.76 -12.27 -48.93
CA PRO A 475 -28.29 -10.91 -48.98
C PRO A 475 -29.81 -10.91 -49.03
N LEU A 476 -30.43 -9.81 -48.61
CA LEU A 476 -31.87 -9.72 -48.37
C LEU A 476 -32.70 -9.90 -49.66
N ARG A 477 -32.14 -9.49 -50.81
CA ARG A 477 -32.73 -9.73 -52.15
C ARG A 477 -32.84 -11.21 -52.55
N GLU A 478 -32.05 -12.09 -51.93
CA GLU A 478 -32.09 -13.55 -52.17
C GLU A 478 -33.04 -14.28 -51.20
N ARG A 479 -33.65 -13.55 -50.25
CA ARG A 479 -34.63 -14.05 -49.27
C ARG A 479 -35.78 -13.06 -49.07
N PRO A 480 -36.53 -12.71 -50.13
CA PRO A 480 -37.59 -11.72 -50.07
C PRO A 480 -38.71 -12.09 -49.08
N GLU A 481 -38.93 -13.39 -48.82
CA GLU A 481 -39.93 -13.90 -47.88
C GLU A 481 -39.64 -13.50 -46.43
N ASP A 482 -38.38 -13.18 -46.11
CA ASP A 482 -37.96 -12.77 -44.77
C ASP A 482 -38.12 -11.26 -44.54
N ILE A 483 -38.29 -10.45 -45.59
CA ILE A 483 -38.44 -8.99 -45.48
C ILE A 483 -39.67 -8.60 -44.65
N PRO A 484 -40.88 -9.16 -44.89
CA PRO A 484 -42.06 -8.83 -44.08
C PRO A 484 -41.92 -9.16 -42.59
N PRO A 485 -41.52 -10.38 -42.16
CA PRO A 485 -41.35 -10.67 -40.74
C PRO A 485 -40.24 -9.84 -40.08
N LEU A 486 -39.15 -9.54 -40.80
CA LEU A 486 -38.10 -8.63 -40.31
C LEU A 486 -38.64 -7.21 -40.06
N ALA A 487 -39.37 -6.65 -41.02
CA ALA A 487 -39.96 -5.31 -40.92
C ALA A 487 -40.99 -5.24 -39.77
N LEU A 488 -41.82 -6.27 -39.60
CA LEU A 488 -42.76 -6.37 -38.49
C LEU A 488 -42.06 -6.46 -37.14
N ASN A 489 -40.96 -7.20 -37.04
CA ASN A 489 -40.18 -7.29 -35.81
C ASN A 489 -39.59 -5.93 -35.43
N ILE A 490 -39.02 -5.19 -36.39
CA ILE A 490 -38.48 -3.83 -36.17
C ILE A 490 -39.59 -2.89 -35.69
N LEU A 491 -40.79 -3.00 -36.27
CA LEU A 491 -41.96 -2.19 -35.91
C LEU A 491 -42.46 -2.43 -34.48
N ARG A 492 -42.33 -3.67 -33.99
CA ARG A 492 -42.80 -4.10 -32.66
C ARG A 492 -41.79 -3.85 -31.53
N ARG A 493 -40.59 -3.31 -31.81
CA ARG A 493 -39.56 -3.07 -30.79
C ARG A 493 -40.05 -2.08 -29.72
N PRO A 494 -39.93 -2.40 -28.42
CA PRO A 494 -40.37 -1.53 -27.32
C PRO A 494 -39.72 -0.14 -27.37
N GLY A 495 -40.47 0.91 -27.02
CA GLY A 495 -39.95 2.28 -26.94
C GLY A 495 -39.79 3.02 -28.26
N ARG A 496 -40.09 2.39 -29.41
CA ARG A 496 -40.03 3.06 -30.73
C ARG A 496 -41.35 3.61 -31.23
N ALA A 497 -42.50 3.07 -30.80
CA ALA A 497 -43.80 3.58 -31.21
C ALA A 497 -44.18 4.85 -30.42
N PRO A 498 -44.70 5.92 -31.07
CA PRO A 498 -45.30 7.06 -30.38
C PRO A 498 -46.40 6.59 -29.44
N ALA A 499 -46.44 7.13 -28.22
CA ALA A 499 -47.44 6.75 -27.22
C ALA A 499 -48.87 6.86 -27.78
N GLY A 500 -49.60 5.74 -27.84
CA GLY A 500 -51.06 5.73 -27.96
C GLY A 500 -51.69 5.13 -29.21
N ARG A 501 -50.97 4.66 -30.25
CA ARG A 501 -51.58 3.92 -31.38
C ARG A 501 -50.70 2.80 -31.96
N PRO A 502 -51.26 1.62 -32.28
CA PRO A 502 -50.51 0.55 -32.93
C PRO A 502 -50.18 0.94 -34.38
N LEU A 503 -48.90 0.88 -34.74
CA LEU A 503 -48.45 1.02 -36.12
C LEU A 503 -48.56 -0.33 -36.83
N ALA A 504 -48.98 -0.33 -38.09
CA ALA A 504 -49.10 -1.53 -38.92
C ALA A 504 -48.53 -1.30 -40.32
N LEU A 505 -47.97 -2.35 -40.90
CA LEU A 505 -47.58 -2.38 -42.32
C LEU A 505 -48.82 -2.67 -43.16
N THR A 506 -49.07 -1.85 -44.18
CA THR A 506 -50.11 -2.17 -45.19
C THR A 506 -49.57 -3.19 -46.19
N GLU A 507 -50.45 -3.87 -46.94
CA GLU A 507 -49.98 -4.73 -48.03
C GLU A 507 -49.17 -3.98 -49.09
N GLY A 508 -49.50 -2.69 -49.33
CA GLY A 508 -48.76 -1.84 -50.24
C GLY A 508 -47.32 -1.60 -49.75
N ASP A 509 -47.15 -1.41 -48.44
CA ASP A 509 -45.84 -1.28 -47.81
C ASP A 509 -45.04 -2.57 -47.95
N VAL A 510 -45.66 -3.72 -47.67
CA VAL A 510 -45.03 -5.04 -47.81
C VAL A 510 -44.56 -5.26 -49.25
N ARG A 511 -45.40 -5.00 -50.25
CA ARG A 511 -45.02 -5.13 -51.67
C ARG A 511 -43.84 -4.22 -52.02
N ARG A 512 -43.84 -2.97 -51.55
CA ARG A 512 -42.75 -2.01 -51.79
C ARG A 512 -41.44 -2.44 -51.14
N LEU A 513 -41.48 -2.87 -49.88
CA LEU A 513 -40.31 -3.34 -49.15
C LEU A 513 -39.73 -4.60 -49.80
N THR A 514 -40.58 -5.51 -50.27
CA THR A 514 -40.15 -6.77 -50.90
C THR A 514 -39.55 -6.56 -52.29
N ALA A 515 -39.99 -5.53 -53.02
CA ALA A 515 -39.51 -5.23 -54.38
C ALA A 515 -38.19 -4.45 -54.45
N TYR A 516 -37.63 -4.04 -53.30
CA TYR A 516 -36.38 -3.29 -53.24
C TYR A 516 -35.18 -4.23 -53.03
N ASP A 517 -34.05 -3.95 -53.68
CA ASP A 517 -32.87 -4.84 -53.68
C ASP A 517 -32.05 -4.81 -52.37
N TRP A 518 -32.28 -3.82 -51.50
CA TRP A 518 -31.61 -3.66 -50.21
C TRP A 518 -30.08 -3.78 -50.27
N PRO A 519 -29.36 -2.87 -50.94
CA PRO A 519 -27.89 -2.89 -51.01
C PRO A 519 -27.22 -2.83 -49.63
N GLY A 520 -27.85 -2.24 -48.61
CA GLY A 520 -27.40 -2.28 -47.21
C GLY A 520 -28.06 -3.35 -46.35
N ASN A 521 -28.78 -4.30 -46.97
CA ASN A 521 -29.40 -5.47 -46.35
C ASN A 521 -30.28 -5.09 -45.14
N VAL A 522 -30.22 -5.88 -44.05
CA VAL A 522 -31.06 -5.69 -42.86
C VAL A 522 -30.74 -4.36 -42.16
N ARG A 523 -29.49 -3.90 -42.20
CA ARG A 523 -29.11 -2.60 -41.60
C ARG A 523 -29.78 -1.43 -42.30
N GLU A 524 -29.92 -1.48 -43.62
CA GLU A 524 -30.68 -0.48 -44.37
C GLU A 524 -32.19 -0.58 -44.09
N LEU A 525 -32.74 -1.81 -44.05
CA LEU A 525 -34.14 -2.04 -43.69
C LEU A 525 -34.46 -1.47 -42.30
N GLU A 526 -33.60 -1.70 -41.30
CA GLU A 526 -33.73 -1.13 -39.96
C GLU A 526 -33.77 0.40 -40.00
N ASN A 527 -32.83 1.03 -40.71
CA ASN A 527 -32.77 2.49 -40.81
C ASN A 527 -34.00 3.09 -41.50
N VAL A 528 -34.47 2.46 -42.59
CA VAL A 528 -35.67 2.90 -43.31
C VAL A 528 -36.92 2.74 -42.44
N MET A 529 -37.06 1.62 -41.75
CA MET A 529 -38.19 1.35 -40.87
C MET A 529 -38.19 2.27 -39.63
N GLU A 530 -37.04 2.50 -39.02
CA GLU A 530 -36.90 3.43 -37.89
C GLU A 530 -37.27 4.85 -38.28
N ARG A 531 -36.79 5.33 -39.44
CA ARG A 531 -37.20 6.62 -40.01
C ARG A 531 -38.70 6.65 -40.28
N ALA A 532 -39.29 5.58 -40.82
CA ALA A 532 -40.72 5.50 -41.09
C ALA A 532 -41.56 5.56 -39.80
N ILE A 533 -41.07 4.99 -38.69
CA ILE A 533 -41.71 5.04 -37.38
C ILE A 533 -41.67 6.46 -36.80
N ILE A 534 -40.52 7.15 -36.88
CA ILE A 534 -40.37 8.53 -36.41
C ILE A 534 -41.26 9.51 -37.20
N LEU A 535 -41.36 9.29 -38.52
CA LEU A 535 -42.16 10.13 -39.42
C LEU A 535 -43.65 9.74 -39.44
N ALA A 536 -44.05 8.68 -38.72
CA ALA A 536 -45.42 8.21 -38.73
C ALA A 536 -46.37 9.28 -38.19
N ARG A 537 -47.43 9.57 -38.94
CA ARG A 537 -48.51 10.47 -38.54
C ARG A 537 -49.83 9.72 -38.64
N ASP A 538 -50.71 9.95 -37.67
CA ASP A 538 -52.06 9.36 -37.63
C ASP A 538 -52.09 7.82 -37.74
N GLY A 539 -51.04 7.14 -37.26
CA GLY A 539 -50.93 5.68 -37.31
C GLY A 539 -50.51 5.10 -38.66
N LYS A 540 -50.16 5.94 -39.66
CA LYS A 540 -49.68 5.51 -40.97
C LYS A 540 -48.16 5.65 -41.06
N LEU A 541 -47.49 4.56 -41.45
CA LEU A 541 -46.06 4.56 -41.74
C LEU A 541 -45.79 5.26 -43.06
N ARG A 542 -44.78 6.13 -43.09
CA ARG A 542 -44.26 6.71 -44.33
C ARG A 542 -42.92 6.09 -44.64
N ILE A 543 -42.94 5.00 -45.41
CA ILE A 543 -41.73 4.35 -45.89
C ILE A 543 -41.21 5.12 -47.09
N ASP A 544 -40.06 5.76 -46.93
CA ASP A 544 -39.35 6.45 -48.00
C ASP A 544 -38.17 5.58 -48.44
N LEU A 545 -38.28 4.99 -49.62
CA LEU A 545 -37.21 4.19 -50.24
C LEU A 545 -36.57 5.08 -51.31
N PRO A 546 -35.23 5.10 -51.42
CA PRO A 546 -34.57 5.71 -52.57
C PRO A 546 -35.22 5.16 -53.83
N ALA A 547 -35.57 6.02 -54.79
CA ALA A 547 -36.16 5.55 -56.03
C ALA A 547 -35.24 4.47 -56.60
N ALA A 548 -35.70 3.21 -56.59
CA ALA A 548 -35.07 2.18 -57.37
C ALA A 548 -34.98 2.75 -58.80
N PRO A 549 -33.85 2.61 -59.53
CA PRO A 549 -33.89 2.82 -60.96
C PRO A 549 -35.03 1.93 -61.44
N ALA A 550 -36.10 2.54 -61.94
CA ALA A 550 -37.34 1.85 -62.23
C ALA A 550 -37.02 0.53 -62.93
N SER A 551 -37.24 -0.59 -62.21
CA SER A 551 -37.22 -1.90 -62.83
C SER A 551 -38.09 -1.77 -64.07
N ARG A 552 -37.50 -2.15 -65.20
CA ARG A 552 -38.08 -2.13 -66.54
C ARG A 552 -39.48 -2.74 -66.49
N ALA A 553 -40.47 -1.90 -66.22
CA ALA A 553 -41.77 -2.09 -66.79
C ALA A 553 -41.51 -2.12 -68.30
N THR A 554 -41.86 -3.26 -68.90
CA THR A 554 -41.86 -3.51 -70.33
C THR A 554 -42.74 -2.50 -71.04
N ALA A 555 -42.24 -1.28 -71.19
CA ALA A 555 -42.51 -0.44 -72.34
C ALA A 555 -41.46 -0.83 -73.40
N PRO A 556 -41.84 -1.03 -74.67
CA PRO A 556 -40.87 -1.36 -75.70
C PRO A 556 -39.89 -0.19 -75.81
N ALA A 557 -38.66 -0.40 -75.35
CA ALA A 557 -37.61 0.60 -75.47
C ALA A 557 -37.27 0.76 -76.96
N PRO A 558 -37.17 2.00 -77.47
CA PRO A 558 -36.59 2.23 -78.78
C PRO A 558 -35.12 1.83 -78.73
N SER A 559 -34.73 1.00 -79.70
CA SER A 559 -33.35 0.62 -79.99
C SER A 559 -32.43 1.85 -80.01
N LYS A 560 -31.53 1.96 -79.02
CA LYS A 560 -30.32 2.78 -79.17
C LYS A 560 -29.31 1.97 -79.97
N ALA A 561 -29.36 2.14 -81.29
CA ALA A 561 -28.18 1.97 -82.12
C ALA A 561 -27.24 3.15 -81.81
N THR A 562 -26.18 2.88 -81.05
CA THR A 562 -24.96 3.70 -81.09
C THR A 562 -23.92 2.92 -81.89
N GLY A 563 -24.12 2.92 -83.20
CA GLY A 563 -23.03 2.81 -84.17
C GLY A 563 -22.84 4.21 -84.76
N HIS A 564 -21.62 4.70 -84.78
CA HIS A 564 -21.27 5.86 -85.58
C HIS A 564 -21.36 5.46 -87.06
N GLU A 565 -22.55 5.52 -87.65
CA GLU A 565 -22.74 5.47 -89.09
C GLU A 565 -22.54 6.87 -89.67
N ILE A 566 -21.62 6.97 -90.64
CA ILE A 566 -21.46 8.16 -91.47
C ILE A 566 -22.72 8.25 -92.33
N LEU A 567 -23.59 9.22 -92.03
CA LEU A 567 -24.82 9.45 -92.79
C LEU A 567 -24.48 9.99 -94.18
N THR A 568 -25.13 9.45 -95.21
CA THR A 568 -24.98 9.98 -96.57
C THR A 568 -25.70 11.32 -96.70
N ALA A 569 -25.35 12.11 -97.73
CA ALA A 569 -26.00 13.40 -97.99
C ALA A 569 -27.51 13.25 -98.28
N GLU A 570 -27.96 12.07 -98.73
CA GLU A 570 -29.37 11.77 -98.99
C GLU A 570 -30.12 11.44 -97.70
N ASP A 571 -29.52 10.69 -96.79
CA ASP A 571 -30.09 10.37 -95.46
C ASP A 571 -30.31 11.63 -94.62
N LEU A 572 -29.37 12.58 -94.70
CA LEU A 572 -29.48 13.87 -94.02
C LEU A 572 -30.63 14.71 -94.58
N ARG A 573 -30.84 14.74 -95.91
CA ARG A 573 -31.97 15.45 -96.52
C ARG A 573 -33.31 14.82 -96.16
N ALA A 574 -33.40 13.49 -96.15
CA ALA A 574 -34.62 12.77 -95.79
C ALA A 574 -34.99 13.02 -94.32
N ARG A 575 -34.02 12.99 -93.41
CA ARG A 575 -34.24 13.31 -91.99
C ARG A 575 -34.61 14.78 -91.77
N ASP A 576 -33.97 15.72 -92.46
CA ASP A 576 -34.30 17.15 -92.35
C ASP A 576 -35.72 17.43 -92.87
N ALA A 577 -36.11 16.82 -94.00
CA ALA A 577 -37.47 16.93 -94.55
C ALA A 577 -38.53 16.35 -93.60
N ALA A 578 -38.26 15.19 -92.99
CA ALA A 578 -39.15 14.57 -92.00
C ALA A 578 -39.30 15.44 -90.74
N ASN A 579 -38.20 16.00 -90.25
CA ASN A 579 -38.21 16.87 -89.07
C ASN A 579 -38.98 18.18 -89.33
N ILE A 580 -38.79 18.79 -90.51
CA ILE A 580 -39.54 19.98 -90.93
C ILE A 580 -41.04 19.68 -91.03
N ARG A 581 -41.42 18.52 -91.58
CA ARG A 581 -42.82 18.09 -91.67
C ARG A 581 -43.45 17.89 -90.28
N ALA A 582 -42.73 17.25 -89.35
CA ALA A 582 -43.18 17.08 -87.98
C ALA A 582 -43.39 18.43 -87.25
N ALA A 583 -42.49 19.38 -87.47
CA ALA A 583 -42.62 20.73 -86.90
C ALA A 583 -43.80 21.51 -87.50
N LEU A 584 -44.11 21.33 -88.78
CA LEU A 584 -45.29 21.92 -89.43
C LEU A 584 -46.60 21.35 -88.88
N VAL A 585 -46.67 20.03 -88.68
CA VAL A 585 -47.84 19.37 -88.05
C VAL A 585 -48.03 19.88 -86.62
N ALA A 586 -46.95 19.93 -85.83
CA ALA A 586 -47.01 20.41 -84.44
C ALA A 586 -47.33 21.91 -84.33
N ALA A 587 -47.12 22.68 -85.40
CA ALA A 587 -47.46 24.10 -85.50
C ALA A 587 -48.80 24.34 -86.25
N GLY A 588 -49.55 23.29 -86.59
CA GLY A 588 -50.85 23.40 -87.28
C GLY A 588 -50.75 24.05 -88.67
N GLY A 589 -49.69 23.77 -89.43
CA GLY A 589 -49.47 24.33 -90.77
C GLY A 589 -48.88 25.75 -90.80
N LYS A 590 -48.69 26.38 -89.63
CA LYS A 590 -48.16 27.75 -89.53
C LYS A 590 -46.64 27.78 -89.65
N VAL A 591 -46.13 28.38 -90.73
CA VAL A 591 -44.68 28.46 -91.00
C VAL A 591 -43.97 29.55 -90.17
N SER A 592 -44.60 30.69 -89.92
CA SER A 592 -43.97 31.87 -89.27
C SER A 592 -44.84 32.53 -88.20
N GLY A 593 -44.21 33.25 -87.28
CA GLY A 593 -44.84 33.94 -86.14
C GLY A 593 -44.85 33.12 -84.84
N PRO A 594 -45.35 33.67 -83.72
CA PRO A 594 -45.38 32.98 -82.43
C PRO A 594 -46.09 31.63 -82.54
N GLY A 595 -45.41 30.58 -82.10
CA GLY A 595 -45.85 29.18 -82.15
C GLY A 595 -45.67 28.47 -83.50
N GLY A 596 -45.10 29.14 -84.50
CA GLY A 596 -44.89 28.60 -85.85
C GLY A 596 -43.72 27.61 -85.96
N ALA A 597 -43.71 26.83 -87.04
CA ALA A 597 -42.70 25.78 -87.27
C ALA A 597 -41.26 26.32 -87.30
N ALA A 598 -41.05 27.53 -87.82
CA ALA A 598 -39.72 28.16 -87.84
C ALA A 598 -39.18 28.45 -86.44
N GLU A 599 -40.02 28.92 -85.53
CA GLU A 599 -39.64 29.19 -84.13
C GLU A 599 -39.33 27.88 -83.39
N ARG A 600 -40.16 26.85 -83.58
CA ARG A 600 -39.96 25.53 -82.97
C ARG A 600 -38.69 24.84 -83.45
N LEU A 601 -38.28 25.09 -84.69
CA LEU A 601 -37.03 24.58 -85.26
C LEU A 601 -35.83 25.51 -85.00
N GLY A 602 -36.02 26.66 -84.36
CA GLY A 602 -34.94 27.64 -84.11
C GLY A 602 -34.39 28.29 -85.39
N LEU A 603 -35.16 28.31 -86.48
CA LEU A 603 -34.76 28.86 -87.78
C LEU A 603 -35.45 30.20 -88.05
N LYS A 604 -34.79 31.07 -88.82
CA LYS A 604 -35.46 32.26 -89.38
C LYS A 604 -36.57 31.80 -90.34
N PRO A 605 -37.76 32.44 -90.34
CA PRO A 605 -38.86 32.06 -91.22
C PRO A 605 -38.51 31.98 -92.72
N THR A 606 -37.65 32.89 -93.19
CA THR A 606 -37.15 32.92 -94.57
C THR A 606 -36.24 31.72 -94.89
N THR A 607 -35.45 31.26 -93.91
CA THR A 607 -34.59 30.07 -94.02
C THR A 607 -35.43 28.78 -94.05
N LEU A 608 -36.47 28.69 -93.22
CA LEU A 608 -37.38 27.55 -93.25
C LEU A 608 -38.13 27.47 -94.59
N ALA A 609 -38.63 28.59 -95.11
CA ALA A 609 -39.32 28.63 -96.40
C ALA A 609 -38.42 28.20 -97.58
N SER A 610 -37.15 28.60 -97.57
CA SER A 610 -36.15 28.17 -98.56
C SER A 610 -35.86 26.66 -98.47
N ARG A 611 -35.70 26.12 -97.26
CA ARG A 611 -35.46 24.67 -97.04
C ARG A 611 -36.67 23.81 -97.41
N MET A 612 -37.89 24.26 -97.11
CA MET A 612 -39.12 23.58 -97.54
C MET A 612 -39.19 23.46 -99.07
N LYS A 613 -38.85 24.53 -99.80
CA LYS A 613 -38.82 24.51 -101.26
C LYS A 613 -37.72 23.61 -101.83
N ALA A 614 -36.53 23.59 -101.22
CA ALA A 614 -35.42 22.75 -101.64
C ALA A 614 -35.65 21.24 -101.37
N LEU A 615 -36.45 20.91 -100.36
CA LEU A 615 -36.74 19.55 -99.93
C LEU A 615 -38.13 19.04 -100.37
N GLY A 616 -38.87 19.82 -101.16
CA GLY A 616 -40.20 19.45 -101.67
C GLY A 616 -41.27 19.27 -100.59
N VAL A 617 -41.19 20.03 -99.49
CA VAL A 617 -42.15 19.95 -98.37
C VAL A 617 -43.21 21.05 -98.53
N GLU A 618 -44.44 20.67 -98.82
CA GLU A 618 -45.58 21.59 -98.97
C GLU A 618 -46.23 21.96 -97.63
N ARG A 619 -46.95 23.08 -97.61
CA ARG A 619 -47.78 23.46 -96.47
C ARG A 619 -49.03 22.58 -96.48
N GLY A 620 -49.08 21.60 -95.58
CA GLY A 620 -50.27 20.78 -95.34
C GLY A 620 -51.38 21.56 -94.68
#